data_AF-A0A1C5BDM1-F1
#
_entry.id   AF-A0A1C5BDM1-F1
#
_cell.length_a   1.000
_cell.length_b   1.000
_cell.length_c   1.000
_cell.angle_alpha   90.00
_cell.angle_beta   90.00
_cell.angle_gamma   90.00
#
_symmetry.space_group_name_H-M   'P 1'
#
loop_
_entity.id
_entity.type
_entity.pdbx_description
1 polymer ?
#
loop_
_entity_poly.entity_id
_entity_poly.type
_entity_poly.pdbx_seq_one_letter_code
_entity_poly.pdbx_strand_id
1 'polypeptide(L)'
;MGPGVREVDHPVTRCCGLLPRLRRAPQCACGLLQGRGDSELLNRRVLTPLNITEVTSNPPPAGRLSGRGFLGRPLRPWTMSGAILPAGGMWATPRETAPLVTKLLVERKLGEPALTWQTSGRLRWHNGATRGASVFAGALDDGTWVMVHRLSGRPTPTENTAVQILKDATAKPSNKADGA
;
A
#
# COMPACT_ATOMS: atom_id res chain seq x y z
N MET A 1 15.49 -10.79 9.44
CA MET A 1 14.32 -11.63 9.11
C MET A 1 13.13 -11.09 9.91
N GLY A 2 12.25 -10.32 9.25
CA GLY A 2 11.09 -9.64 9.83
C GLY A 2 9.79 -10.43 9.64
N PRO A 3 8.64 -9.93 10.14
CA PRO A 3 7.42 -10.72 10.31
C PRO A 3 6.87 -11.26 8.98
N GLY A 4 6.41 -12.51 9.04
CA GLY A 4 6.17 -13.37 7.88
C GLY A 4 4.94 -13.01 7.05
N VAL A 5 5.13 -13.06 5.73
CA VAL A 5 4.06 -13.16 4.73
C VAL A 5 3.56 -14.62 4.73
N ARG A 6 2.25 -14.85 4.92
CA ARG A 6 1.64 -16.17 4.68
C ARG A 6 1.05 -16.20 3.27
N GLU A 7 1.44 -17.21 2.49
CA GLU A 7 1.22 -17.38 1.05
C GLU A 7 -0.04 -18.21 0.74
N VAL A 8 -0.84 -17.75 -0.24
CA VAL A 8 -1.80 -18.53 -1.04
C VAL A 8 -1.86 -17.87 -2.42
N ASP A 9 -2.06 -18.66 -3.49
CA ASP A 9 -2.11 -18.29 -4.93
C ASP A 9 -2.70 -16.90 -5.25
N HIS A 10 -2.21 -16.26 -6.35
CA HIS A 10 -1.93 -14.81 -6.51
C HIS A 10 -3.02 -13.95 -7.19
N PRO A 11 -3.91 -13.31 -6.42
CA PRO A 11 -4.84 -12.33 -6.94
C PRO A 11 -4.52 -10.91 -6.44
N VAL A 12 -4.73 -9.91 -7.31
CA VAL A 12 -4.50 -8.49 -7.01
C VAL A 12 -5.69 -7.90 -6.27
N THR A 13 -5.42 -6.96 -5.35
CA THR A 13 -6.46 -6.16 -4.71
C THR A 13 -6.17 -4.67 -4.80
N ARG A 14 -7.18 -3.81 -4.63
CA ARG A 14 -6.96 -2.36 -4.67
C ARG A 14 -6.08 -1.88 -3.53
N CYS A 15 -5.04 -1.14 -3.88
CA CYS A 15 -4.23 -0.36 -2.95
C CYS A 15 -4.60 1.10 -3.11
N CYS A 16 -5.40 1.60 -2.16
CA CYS A 16 -5.76 3.00 -2.11
C CYS A 16 -4.68 3.76 -1.33
N GLY A 17 -4.14 4.85 -1.89
CA GLY A 17 -3.37 5.85 -1.15
C GLY A 17 -1.89 5.59 -0.86
N LEU A 18 -1.32 4.40 -1.11
CA LEU A 18 0.07 4.09 -0.71
C LEU A 18 1.18 4.75 -1.56
N LEU A 19 0.82 5.62 -2.50
CA LEU A 19 1.77 6.18 -3.46
C LEU A 19 2.01 7.68 -3.21
N PRO A 20 3.27 8.09 -3.05
CA PRO A 20 3.61 9.48 -2.80
C PRO A 20 3.33 10.36 -4.02
N ARG A 21 2.76 11.54 -3.81
CA ARG A 21 2.76 12.60 -4.83
C ARG A 21 4.18 13.15 -4.95
N LEU A 22 4.85 12.85 -6.06
CA LEU A 22 6.18 13.36 -6.35
C LEU A 22 6.11 14.87 -6.62
N ARG A 23 6.78 15.69 -5.80
CA ARG A 23 7.00 17.13 -6.09
C ARG A 23 8.48 17.41 -6.23
N ARG A 24 8.96 17.49 -7.48
CA ARG A 24 9.98 18.47 -7.93
C ARG A 24 9.81 18.71 -9.43
N ALA A 25 8.89 19.61 -9.78
CA ALA A 25 8.91 20.44 -10.98
C ALA A 25 7.89 21.60 -10.76
N PRO A 26 8.24 22.85 -11.08
CA PRO A 26 7.33 23.97 -10.93
C PRO A 26 6.35 23.93 -12.10
N GLN A 27 5.10 23.56 -11.86
CA GLN A 27 3.89 24.05 -12.53
C GLN A 27 2.68 23.21 -12.09
N CYS A 28 1.72 23.88 -11.47
CA CYS A 28 0.36 23.40 -11.38
C CYS A 28 -0.18 23.15 -12.80
N ALA A 29 -0.66 21.95 -13.08
CA ALA A 29 -1.53 21.69 -14.22
C ALA A 29 -2.67 20.78 -13.75
N CYS A 30 -3.76 21.41 -13.31
CA CYS A 30 -5.07 20.78 -13.15
C CYS A 30 -5.76 20.62 -14.53
N GLY A 31 -4.99 20.38 -15.60
CA GLY A 31 -5.48 20.41 -16.98
C GLY A 31 -5.09 19.15 -17.74
N LEU A 32 -6.12 18.41 -18.19
CA LEU A 32 -6.06 17.53 -19.37
C LEU A 32 -4.83 16.61 -19.48
N LEU A 33 -4.74 15.60 -18.61
CA LEU A 33 -3.96 14.41 -18.93
C LEU A 33 -4.88 13.20 -18.90
N GLN A 34 -5.22 12.74 -20.10
CA GLN A 34 -5.95 11.51 -20.34
C GLN A 34 -5.14 10.32 -19.81
N GLY A 35 -5.36 9.88 -18.57
CA GLY A 35 -5.18 8.50 -18.05
C GLY A 35 -3.87 7.71 -18.23
N ARG A 36 -2.91 8.14 -19.07
CA ARG A 36 -1.66 7.44 -19.41
C ARG A 36 -0.45 8.02 -18.68
N GLY A 37 -0.39 9.35 -18.52
CA GLY A 37 0.77 10.04 -17.91
C GLY A 37 1.00 9.67 -16.44
N ASP A 38 -0.06 9.52 -15.64
CA ASP A 38 0.09 9.26 -14.20
C ASP A 38 0.65 7.86 -13.91
N SER A 39 0.21 6.85 -14.66
CA SER A 39 0.69 5.47 -14.48
C SER A 39 2.12 5.30 -14.99
N GLU A 40 2.46 5.98 -16.09
CA GLU A 40 3.82 5.98 -16.62
C GLU A 40 4.82 6.68 -15.68
N LEU A 41 4.44 7.84 -15.14
CA LEU A 41 5.26 8.56 -14.16
C LEU A 41 5.45 7.76 -12.89
N LEU A 42 4.37 7.16 -12.36
CA LEU A 42 4.45 6.25 -11.22
C LEU A 42 5.42 5.09 -11.50
N ASN A 43 5.28 4.45 -12.66
CA ASN A 43 6.14 3.33 -13.00
C ASN A 43 7.61 3.76 -13.09
N ARG A 44 7.90 4.78 -13.88
CA ARG A 44 9.26 5.26 -14.12
C ARG A 44 9.95 5.80 -12.87
N ARG A 45 9.22 6.45 -11.98
CA ARG A 45 9.80 7.19 -10.83
C ARG A 45 9.74 6.43 -9.52
N VAL A 46 8.84 5.47 -9.37
CA VAL A 46 8.65 4.74 -8.12
C VAL A 46 8.78 3.24 -8.33
N LEU A 47 8.00 2.64 -9.23
CA LEU A 47 7.92 1.19 -9.30
C LEU A 47 9.18 0.55 -9.91
N THR A 48 9.63 1.04 -11.07
CA THR A 48 10.83 0.55 -11.74
C THR A 48 12.09 0.72 -10.87
N PRO A 49 12.38 1.89 -10.26
CA PRO A 49 13.51 2.03 -9.34
C PRO A 49 13.46 1.11 -8.12
N LEU A 50 12.27 0.70 -7.72
CA LEU A 50 12.06 -0.23 -6.62
C LEU A 50 11.94 -1.69 -7.06
N ASN A 51 12.06 -2.00 -8.36
CA ASN A 51 11.83 -3.32 -8.93
C ASN A 51 10.49 -3.93 -8.49
N ILE A 52 9.41 -3.16 -8.66
CA ILE A 52 8.02 -3.53 -8.37
C ILE A 52 7.28 -3.53 -9.71
N THR A 53 6.58 -4.62 -10.02
CA THR A 53 6.04 -4.83 -11.38
C THR A 53 4.54 -5.00 -11.44
N GLU A 54 3.89 -5.50 -10.38
CA GLU A 54 2.45 -5.81 -10.40
C GLU A 54 1.59 -4.73 -9.71
N VAL A 55 1.83 -3.47 -10.06
CA VAL A 55 0.97 -2.34 -9.67
C VAL A 55 0.35 -1.74 -10.91
N THR A 56 -0.98 -1.83 -11.04
CA THR A 56 -1.69 -1.45 -12.27
C THR A 56 -3.04 -0.78 -12.00
N SER A 57 -3.44 0.11 -12.89
CA SER A 57 -4.77 0.74 -12.88
C SER A 57 -5.86 -0.14 -13.49
N ASN A 58 -5.47 -1.15 -14.28
CA ASN A 58 -6.40 -2.00 -15.03
C ASN A 58 -5.92 -3.47 -15.07
N PRO A 59 -6.00 -4.21 -13.94
CA PRO A 59 -5.64 -5.63 -13.95
C PRO A 59 -6.66 -6.45 -14.74
N PRO A 60 -6.28 -7.60 -15.33
CA PRO A 60 -7.21 -8.53 -15.96
C PRO A 60 -8.34 -8.94 -15.00
N PRO A 61 -9.61 -9.09 -15.46
CA PRO A 61 -10.73 -9.44 -14.59
C PRO A 61 -10.51 -10.70 -13.74
N ALA A 62 -9.87 -11.74 -14.30
CA ALA A 62 -9.60 -13.00 -13.63
C ALA A 62 -8.64 -12.88 -12.43
N GLY A 63 -7.79 -11.85 -12.41
CA GLY A 63 -6.84 -11.61 -11.31
C GLY A 63 -7.39 -10.75 -10.18
N ARG A 64 -8.62 -10.21 -10.29
CA ARG A 64 -9.16 -9.23 -9.34
C ARG A 64 -9.80 -9.92 -8.13
N LEU A 65 -9.29 -9.66 -6.92
CA LEU A 65 -10.07 -9.91 -5.71
C LEU A 65 -11.04 -8.77 -5.44
N SER A 66 -12.27 -9.14 -5.14
CA SER A 66 -13.31 -8.21 -4.69
C SER A 66 -13.88 -8.69 -3.36
N GLY A 67 -14.12 -7.75 -2.44
CA GLY A 67 -14.91 -8.02 -1.25
C GLY A 67 -16.31 -8.52 -1.62
N ARG A 68 -16.97 -9.18 -0.68
CA ARG A 68 -18.32 -9.71 -0.86
C ARG A 68 -19.35 -8.83 -0.15
N GLY A 69 -20.50 -8.65 -0.78
CA GLY A 69 -21.66 -7.98 -0.20
C GLY A 69 -22.41 -8.89 0.78
N PHE A 70 -23.49 -8.36 1.36
CA PHE A 70 -24.30 -9.04 2.38
C PHE A 70 -24.85 -10.41 1.94
N LEU A 71 -25.08 -10.60 0.64
CA LEU A 71 -25.56 -11.88 0.06
C LEU A 71 -24.43 -12.71 -0.57
N GLY A 72 -23.17 -12.51 -0.15
CA GLY A 72 -22.01 -13.23 -0.68
C GLY A 72 -21.62 -12.87 -2.12
N ARG A 73 -22.42 -12.05 -2.81
CA ARG A 73 -22.13 -11.58 -4.18
C ARG A 73 -20.86 -10.71 -4.21
N PRO A 74 -19.97 -10.89 -5.20
CA PRO A 74 -18.82 -10.01 -5.38
C PRO A 74 -19.29 -8.55 -5.50
N LEU A 75 -18.67 -7.66 -4.74
CA LEU A 75 -18.91 -6.23 -4.90
C LEU A 75 -18.34 -5.79 -6.25
N ARG A 76 -19.09 -4.94 -6.96
CA ARG A 76 -18.57 -4.29 -8.16
C ARG A 76 -17.29 -3.55 -7.77
N PRO A 77 -16.16 -3.80 -8.46
CA PRO A 77 -14.93 -3.07 -8.21
C PRO A 77 -15.20 -1.57 -8.30
N TRP A 78 -14.67 -0.81 -7.33
CA TRP A 78 -14.59 0.65 -7.47
C TRP A 78 -13.87 0.94 -8.80
N THR A 79 -14.25 1.97 -9.53
CA THR A 79 -13.58 2.36 -10.78
C THR A 79 -13.27 3.85 -10.71
N MET A 80 -11.99 4.19 -10.82
CA MET A 80 -11.50 5.55 -10.93
C MET A 80 -10.74 5.63 -12.25
N SER A 81 -10.98 6.69 -13.02
CA SER A 81 -10.33 6.95 -14.30
C SER A 81 -9.96 8.42 -14.41
N GLY A 82 -9.08 8.77 -15.35
CA GLY A 82 -8.60 10.14 -15.51
C GLY A 82 -7.82 10.63 -14.28
N ALA A 83 -7.86 11.93 -14.01
CA ALA A 83 -7.01 12.60 -13.03
C ALA A 83 -7.21 12.14 -11.56
N ILE A 84 -8.29 11.42 -11.26
CA ILE A 84 -8.55 10.89 -9.92
C ILE A 84 -7.96 9.48 -9.72
N LEU A 85 -7.46 8.84 -10.79
CA LEU A 85 -6.82 7.52 -10.74
C LEU A 85 -5.77 7.40 -9.62
N PRO A 86 -4.84 8.36 -9.41
CA PRO A 86 -3.80 8.22 -8.39
C PRO A 86 -4.34 8.16 -6.95
N ALA A 87 -5.56 8.66 -6.71
CA ALA A 87 -6.14 8.71 -5.36
C ALA A 87 -6.58 7.33 -4.84
N GLY A 88 -6.91 6.39 -5.72
CA GLY A 88 -7.41 5.07 -5.30
C GLY A 88 -7.72 4.09 -6.43
N GLY A 89 -7.28 4.40 -7.65
CA GLY A 89 -7.47 3.62 -8.88
C GLY A 89 -6.56 2.40 -9.02
N MET A 90 -5.52 2.32 -8.20
CA MET A 90 -4.45 1.33 -8.36
C MET A 90 -4.79 0.00 -7.69
N TRP A 91 -4.31 -1.07 -8.31
CA TRP A 91 -4.35 -2.44 -7.86
C TRP A 91 -2.93 -2.95 -7.66
N ALA A 92 -2.74 -3.75 -6.63
CA ALA A 92 -1.49 -4.43 -6.36
C ALA A 92 -1.75 -5.71 -5.56
N THR A 93 -0.83 -6.66 -5.61
CA THR A 93 -0.84 -7.80 -4.69
C THR A 93 -0.24 -7.39 -3.34
N PRO A 94 -0.59 -8.06 -2.22
CA PRO A 94 0.16 -7.90 -0.98
C PRO A 94 1.67 -8.18 -1.15
N ARG A 95 2.03 -9.10 -2.06
CA ARG A 95 3.42 -9.45 -2.39
C ARG A 95 4.20 -8.28 -2.99
N GLU A 96 3.56 -7.41 -3.76
CA GLU A 96 4.20 -6.19 -4.31
C GLU A 96 4.10 -5.00 -3.35
N THR A 97 3.00 -4.91 -2.61
CA THR A 97 2.78 -3.81 -1.67
C THR A 97 3.69 -3.89 -0.44
N ALA A 98 4.02 -5.08 0.04
CA ALA A 98 4.97 -5.22 1.15
C ALA A 98 6.38 -4.67 0.82
N PRO A 99 7.03 -5.08 -0.30
CA PRO A 99 8.27 -4.47 -0.78
C PRO A 99 8.18 -2.96 -1.02
N LEU A 100 7.03 -2.46 -1.50
CA LEU A 100 6.83 -1.01 -1.62
C LEU A 100 6.99 -0.31 -0.26
N VAL A 101 6.35 -0.85 0.77
CA VAL A 101 6.39 -0.31 2.14
C VAL A 101 7.80 -0.39 2.70
N THR A 102 8.47 -1.55 2.61
CA THR A 102 9.81 -1.71 3.16
C THR A 102 10.82 -0.83 2.42
N LYS A 103 10.82 -0.82 1.09
CA LYS A 103 11.79 -0.06 0.31
C LYS A 103 11.61 1.46 0.47
N LEU A 104 10.37 1.94 0.62
CA LEU A 104 10.10 3.36 0.83
C LEU A 104 10.34 3.80 2.26
N LEU A 105 9.78 3.10 3.25
CA LEU A 105 9.74 3.59 4.63
C LEU A 105 10.91 3.10 5.48
N VAL A 106 11.35 1.86 5.28
CA VAL A 106 12.38 1.23 6.10
C VAL A 106 13.75 1.46 5.47
N GLU A 107 13.92 1.06 4.21
CA GLU A 107 15.20 1.14 3.50
C GLU A 107 15.47 2.51 2.88
N ARG A 108 14.44 3.36 2.79
CA ARG A 108 14.50 4.73 2.21
C ARG A 108 15.20 4.79 0.86
N LYS A 109 14.94 3.80 -0.02
CA LYS A 109 15.61 3.65 -1.33
C LYS A 109 15.42 4.84 -2.27
N LEU A 110 14.36 5.63 -2.08
CA LEU A 110 14.09 6.85 -2.85
C LEU A 110 14.35 8.13 -2.04
N GLY A 111 15.08 8.03 -0.92
CA GLY A 111 15.28 9.12 0.04
C GLY A 111 14.18 9.20 1.08
N GLU A 112 14.03 10.38 1.68
CA GLU A 112 13.01 10.60 2.71
C GLU A 112 11.58 10.36 2.18
N PRO A 113 10.75 9.60 2.91
CA PRO A 113 9.34 9.43 2.57
C PRO A 113 8.61 10.76 2.38
N ALA A 114 7.77 10.83 1.35
CA ALA A 114 7.02 12.04 1.04
C ALA A 114 6.10 12.48 2.19
N LEU A 115 5.82 13.78 2.28
CA LEU A 115 4.94 14.37 3.29
C LEU A 115 3.47 13.89 3.23
N THR A 116 3.10 13.15 2.19
CA THR A 116 1.78 12.50 2.10
C THR A 116 1.64 11.33 3.07
N TRP A 117 2.75 10.80 3.59
CA TRP A 117 2.70 9.82 4.67
C TRP A 117 2.31 10.49 5.98
N GLN A 118 1.32 9.93 6.66
CA GLN A 118 0.89 10.38 7.97
C GLN A 118 1.93 9.99 9.02
N THR A 119 2.03 10.77 10.09
CA THR A 119 2.96 10.51 11.20
C THR A 119 2.19 10.52 12.52
N SER A 120 2.48 9.56 13.39
CA SER A 120 1.92 9.45 14.73
C SER A 120 2.99 8.95 15.69
N GLY A 121 3.65 9.88 16.38
CA GLY A 121 4.87 9.58 17.13
C GLY A 121 5.95 9.02 16.20
N ARG A 122 6.48 7.83 16.54
CA ARG A 122 7.50 7.10 15.76
C ARG A 122 6.95 6.34 14.56
N LEU A 123 5.63 6.31 14.37
CA LEU A 123 4.97 5.58 13.30
C LEU A 123 4.74 6.49 12.10
N ARG A 124 5.28 6.10 10.95
CA ARG A 124 4.93 6.67 9.65
C ARG A 124 4.00 5.71 8.92
N TRP A 125 2.84 6.20 8.45
CA TRP A 125 1.79 5.32 7.95
C TRP A 125 0.90 5.97 6.89
N HIS A 126 0.18 5.14 6.16
CA HIS A 126 -0.86 5.55 5.24
C HIS A 126 -1.91 4.43 5.17
N ASN A 127 -3.18 4.82 5.07
CA ASN A 127 -4.30 3.91 4.90
C ASN A 127 -5.07 4.24 3.61
N GLY A 128 -5.97 3.36 3.24
CA GLY A 128 -6.91 3.66 2.17
C GLY A 128 -8.03 2.65 2.14
N ALA A 129 -9.21 3.09 1.74
CA ALA A 129 -10.38 2.24 1.64
C ALA A 129 -11.17 2.55 0.37
N THR A 130 -11.70 1.48 -0.21
CA THR A 130 -12.76 1.50 -1.21
C THR A 130 -13.96 0.77 -0.63
N ARG A 131 -15.08 0.70 -1.35
CA ARG A 131 -16.26 -0.04 -0.88
C ARG A 131 -15.98 -1.51 -0.51
N GLY A 132 -15.06 -2.17 -1.22
CA GLY A 132 -14.82 -3.60 -1.10
C GLY A 132 -13.47 -4.00 -0.51
N ALA A 133 -12.59 -3.05 -0.22
CA ALA A 133 -11.25 -3.32 0.28
C ALA A 133 -10.73 -2.17 1.13
N SER A 134 -9.90 -2.49 2.11
CA SER A 134 -9.18 -1.52 2.91
C SER A 134 -7.76 -1.99 3.16
N VAL A 135 -6.85 -1.03 3.26
CA VAL A 135 -5.43 -1.27 3.46
C VAL A 135 -4.88 -0.30 4.50
N PHE A 136 -3.96 -0.78 5.30
CA PHE A 136 -3.09 0.01 6.14
C PHE A 136 -1.66 -0.42 5.86
N ALA A 137 -0.75 0.54 5.75
CA ALA A 137 0.68 0.26 5.80
C ALA A 137 1.39 1.28 6.67
N GLY A 138 2.39 0.82 7.42
CA GLY A 138 3.21 1.71 8.20
C GLY A 138 4.50 1.06 8.68
N ALA A 139 5.44 1.90 9.09
CA ALA A 139 6.72 1.50 9.66
C ALA A 139 7.10 2.42 10.82
N LEU A 140 7.77 1.83 11.81
CA LEU A 140 8.44 2.51 12.91
C LEU A 140 9.89 2.83 12.52
N ASP A 141 10.47 3.82 13.20
CA ASP A 141 11.86 4.23 12.97
C ASP A 141 12.91 3.12 13.27
N ASP A 142 12.54 2.10 14.04
CA ASP A 142 13.40 0.93 14.32
C ASP A 142 13.37 -0.14 13.21
N GLY A 143 12.63 0.12 12.13
CA GLY A 143 12.49 -0.79 10.99
C GLY A 143 11.38 -1.83 11.14
N THR A 144 10.67 -1.86 12.28
CA THR A 144 9.44 -2.65 12.41
C THR A 144 8.39 -2.09 11.47
N TRP A 145 7.71 -2.94 10.71
CA TRP A 145 6.71 -2.51 9.74
C TRP A 145 5.52 -3.47 9.68
N VAL A 146 4.41 -2.98 9.16
CA VAL A 146 3.21 -3.76 8.94
C VAL A 146 2.51 -3.31 7.65
N MET A 147 1.96 -4.28 6.93
CA MET A 147 0.95 -4.04 5.90
C MET A 147 -0.23 -4.96 6.20
N VAL A 148 -1.42 -4.39 6.33
CA VAL A 148 -2.66 -5.13 6.51
C VAL A 148 -3.59 -4.78 5.36
N HIS A 149 -4.09 -5.82 4.69
CA HIS A 149 -5.08 -5.68 3.64
C HIS A 149 -6.29 -6.56 3.95
N ARG A 150 -7.49 -6.01 3.77
CA ARG A 150 -8.76 -6.70 4.03
C ARG A 150 -9.71 -6.53 2.87
N LEU A 151 -10.42 -7.61 2.53
CA LEU A 151 -11.53 -7.61 1.55
C LEU A 151 -12.84 -7.07 2.15
N SER A 152 -12.73 -5.95 2.87
CA SER A 152 -13.84 -5.18 3.38
C SER A 152 -13.49 -3.71 3.29
N GLY A 153 -14.45 -2.86 2.97
CA GLY A 153 -14.24 -1.41 2.87
C GLY A 153 -14.19 -0.68 4.21
N ARG A 154 -13.90 -1.38 5.32
CA ARG A 154 -13.94 -0.79 6.67
C ARG A 154 -12.53 -0.46 7.14
N PRO A 155 -12.12 0.83 7.14
CA PRO A 155 -10.75 1.23 7.48
C PRO A 155 -10.40 1.01 8.96
N THR A 156 -11.29 1.39 9.90
CA THR A 156 -10.99 1.31 11.34
C THR A 156 -10.66 -0.11 11.81
N PRO A 157 -11.39 -1.17 11.43
CA PRO A 157 -10.98 -2.53 11.76
C PRO A 157 -9.64 -2.95 11.14
N THR A 158 -9.22 -2.37 10.02
CA THR A 158 -7.92 -2.65 9.39
C THR A 158 -6.79 -1.96 10.14
N GLU A 159 -6.98 -0.70 10.50
CA GLU A 159 -6.07 0.08 11.34
C GLU A 159 -5.87 -0.57 12.71
N ASN A 160 -6.95 -0.95 13.39
CA ASN A 160 -6.88 -1.60 14.71
C ASN A 160 -6.06 -2.89 14.66
N THR A 161 -6.24 -3.71 13.62
CA THR A 161 -5.43 -4.92 13.41
C THR A 161 -3.95 -4.56 13.21
N ALA A 162 -3.65 -3.55 12.39
CA ALA A 162 -2.27 -3.12 12.16
C ALA A 162 -1.59 -2.60 13.42
N VAL A 163 -2.29 -1.77 14.19
CA VAL A 163 -1.81 -1.24 15.48
C VAL A 163 -1.55 -2.36 16.47
N GLN A 164 -2.43 -3.37 16.56
CA GLN A 164 -2.22 -4.51 17.44
C GLN A 164 -0.96 -5.30 17.05
N ILE A 165 -0.79 -5.61 15.76
CA ILE A 165 0.39 -6.31 15.25
C ILE A 165 1.68 -5.55 15.58
N LEU A 166 1.69 -4.22 15.40
CA LEU A 166 2.85 -3.40 15.74
C LEU A 166 3.14 -3.43 17.24
N LYS A 167 2.12 -3.29 18.09
CA LYS A 167 2.28 -3.39 19.55
C LYS A 167 2.90 -4.72 19.95
N ASP A 168 2.37 -5.82 19.44
CA ASP A 168 2.85 -7.17 19.74
C ASP A 168 4.30 -7.38 19.28
N ALA A 169 4.65 -6.84 18.11
CA ALA A 169 6.02 -6.90 17.57
C ALA A 169 7.01 -6.10 18.44
N THR A 170 6.60 -4.93 18.95
CA THR A 170 7.45 -4.09 19.80
C THR A 170 7.53 -4.55 21.26
N ALA A 171 6.49 -5.22 21.75
CA ALA A 171 6.42 -5.72 23.13
C ALA A 171 7.24 -7.00 23.33
N LYS A 172 7.56 -7.72 22.25
CA LYS A 172 8.38 -8.92 22.30
C LYS A 172 9.87 -8.50 22.28
N PRO A 173 10.62 -8.56 23.40
CA PRO A 173 12.06 -8.36 23.34
C PRO A 173 12.66 -9.43 22.42
N SER A 174 13.55 -9.03 21.51
CA SER A 174 14.30 -9.98 20.71
C SER A 174 15.18 -10.78 21.66
N ASN A 175 14.80 -12.03 21.97
CA ASN A 175 15.74 -12.99 22.54
C ASN A 175 16.80 -13.28 21.48
N LYS A 176 17.81 -12.42 21.42
CA LYS A 176 19.12 -12.75 20.90
C LYS A 176 20.01 -12.84 22.14
N ALA A 177 19.94 -13.99 22.79
CA ALA A 177 20.96 -14.39 23.73
C ALA A 177 22.14 -14.90 22.89
N ASP A 178 23.30 -14.36 23.20
CA ASP A 178 24.61 -14.84 22.79
C ASP A 178 24.74 -16.34 23.05
N GLY A 179 25.40 -17.04 22.13
CA GLY A 179 25.62 -18.47 22.24
C GLY A 179 26.81 -18.91 21.40
N ALA A 180 27.99 -18.78 22.02
CA ALA A 180 29.26 -19.46 21.78
C ALA A 180 29.95 -19.34 20.41
#